data_AF-A0A2E5R3W3-F1
#
_entry.id   AF-A0A2E5R3W3-F1
#
_cell.length_a   1.000
_cell.length_b   1.000
_cell.length_c   1.000
_cell.angle_alpha   90.00
_cell.angle_beta   90.00
_cell.angle_gamma   90.00
#
_symmetry.space_group_name_H-M   'P 1'
#
loop_
_entity.id
_entity.type
_entity.pdbx_description
1 polymer ?
#
loop_
_entity_poly.entity_id
_entity_poly.type
_entity_poly.pdbx_seq_one_letter_code
_entity_poly.pdbx_strand_id
1 'polypeptide(L)'
;MFNCFKKKKISTIHPEPTKKYNKYTATDHQKYVKNLDYEVLECNFCKEKFKLNSYQIKINCGSCNKFYHCNIAGKCIGPNCSIISDNNEKIYSHYCLNCVNTKLDINIDDSDNCLCNECFNDPKTPESYKYSDY
;
A
#
# COMPACT_ATOMS: atom_id res chain seq x y z
N MET A 1 43.98 -51.15 7.30
CA MET A 1 44.04 -49.74 6.86
C MET A 1 43.03 -49.53 5.74
N PHE A 2 41.85 -49.01 6.05
CA PHE A 2 40.86 -48.64 5.04
C PHE A 2 40.82 -47.12 4.96
N ASN A 3 41.11 -46.54 3.80
CA ASN A 3 40.69 -45.19 3.48
C ASN A 3 40.22 -45.14 2.02
N CYS A 4 38.90 -45.18 1.87
CA CYS A 4 38.19 -45.11 0.61
C CYS A 4 37.85 -43.63 0.34
N PHE A 5 38.65 -42.95 -0.48
CA PHE A 5 38.33 -41.61 -0.96
C PHE A 5 37.23 -41.67 -2.02
N LYS A 6 35.96 -41.50 -1.60
CA LYS A 6 34.85 -41.31 -2.54
C LYS A 6 34.91 -39.91 -3.13
N LYS A 7 35.21 -39.80 -4.43
CA LYS A 7 35.11 -38.55 -5.20
C LYS A 7 33.66 -38.06 -5.17
N LYS A 8 33.41 -36.87 -4.59
CA LYS A 8 32.11 -36.17 -4.68
C LYS A 8 31.86 -35.81 -6.14
N LYS A 9 30.79 -36.35 -6.74
CA LYS A 9 30.28 -35.87 -8.03
C LYS A 9 29.72 -34.45 -7.82
N ILE A 10 30.31 -33.47 -8.49
CA ILE A 10 29.75 -32.12 -8.58
C ILE A 10 28.60 -32.21 -9.58
N SER A 11 27.36 -32.03 -9.12
CA SER A 11 26.21 -31.91 -10.02
C SER A 11 26.23 -30.53 -10.67
N THR A 12 26.49 -30.46 -11.97
CA THR A 12 26.23 -29.25 -12.75
C THR A 12 24.72 -29.09 -12.88
N ILE A 13 24.14 -28.17 -12.11
CA ILE A 13 22.75 -27.76 -12.27
C ILE A 13 22.72 -26.87 -13.51
N HIS A 14 22.28 -27.44 -14.64
CA HIS A 14 21.92 -26.63 -15.80
C HIS A 14 20.52 -26.05 -15.56
N PRO A 15 20.28 -24.75 -15.77
CA PRO A 15 18.93 -24.22 -15.72
C PRO A 15 18.08 -24.98 -16.74
N GLU A 16 16.90 -25.44 -16.32
CA GLU A 16 15.97 -26.07 -17.26
C GLU A 16 15.70 -25.10 -18.43
N PRO A 17 15.64 -25.60 -19.68
CA PRO A 17 15.28 -24.77 -20.82
C PRO A 17 13.94 -24.10 -20.50
N THR A 18 13.95 -22.77 -20.48
CA THR A 18 12.74 -21.97 -20.21
C THR A 18 11.64 -22.45 -21.15
N LYS A 19 10.55 -22.98 -20.57
CA LYS A 19 9.34 -23.29 -21.33
C LYS A 19 8.99 -22.02 -22.10
N LYS A 20 8.89 -22.11 -23.43
CA LYS A 20 8.49 -20.98 -24.28
C LYS A 20 7.13 -20.50 -23.77
N TYR A 21 7.12 -19.39 -23.03
CA TYR A 21 5.90 -18.75 -22.61
C TYR A 21 5.13 -18.37 -23.88
N ASN A 22 3.86 -18.77 -23.98
CA ASN A 22 3.00 -18.36 -25.09
C ASN A 22 3.09 -16.83 -25.19
N LYS A 23 3.50 -16.33 -26.36
CA LYS A 23 3.54 -14.88 -26.63
C LYS A 23 2.12 -14.36 -26.47
N TYR A 24 1.82 -13.72 -25.34
CA TYR A 24 0.60 -12.95 -25.16
C TYR A 24 0.47 -11.98 -26.32
N THR A 25 -0.61 -12.07 -27.08
CA THR A 25 -0.86 -11.15 -28.17
C THR A 25 -1.37 -9.82 -27.62
N ALA A 26 -1.20 -8.73 -28.37
CA ALA A 26 -1.79 -7.43 -28.00
C ALA A 26 -3.32 -7.52 -27.81
N THR A 27 -3.97 -8.43 -28.55
CA THR A 27 -5.40 -8.73 -28.43
C THR A 27 -5.76 -9.44 -27.11
N ASP A 28 -4.89 -10.32 -26.60
CA ASP A 28 -5.08 -10.96 -25.29
C ASP A 28 -4.94 -9.94 -24.14
N HIS A 29 -3.97 -9.03 -24.27
CA HIS A 29 -3.78 -7.93 -23.33
C HIS A 29 -5.01 -7.00 -23.29
N GLN A 30 -5.54 -6.59 -24.45
CA GLN A 30 -6.74 -5.75 -24.50
C GLN A 30 -7.97 -6.41 -23.89
N LYS A 31 -8.16 -7.73 -24.13
CA LYS A 31 -9.26 -8.48 -23.50
C LYS A 31 -9.08 -8.55 -21.98
N TYR A 32 -7.87 -8.79 -21.50
CA TYR A 32 -7.57 -8.83 -20.08
C TYR A 32 -7.85 -7.47 -19.40
N VAL A 33 -7.33 -6.37 -19.96
CA VAL A 33 -7.56 -5.02 -19.42
C VAL A 33 -9.04 -4.67 -19.40
N LYS A 34 -9.79 -5.00 -20.46
CA LYS A 34 -11.25 -4.80 -20.48
C LYS A 34 -11.99 -5.57 -19.39
N ASN A 35 -11.47 -6.72 -18.96
CA ASN A 35 -12.10 -7.47 -17.88
C ASN A 35 -11.88 -6.81 -16.52
N LEU A 36 -10.77 -6.09 -16.33
CA LEU A 36 -10.50 -5.31 -15.11
C LEU A 36 -11.47 -4.14 -14.93
N ASP A 37 -11.98 -3.57 -16.02
CA ASP A 37 -12.99 -2.50 -15.97
C ASP A 37 -14.31 -2.93 -15.29
N TYR A 38 -14.56 -4.24 -15.22
CA TYR A 38 -15.72 -4.81 -14.52
C TYR A 38 -15.42 -5.20 -13.08
N GLU A 39 -14.18 -5.07 -12.61
CA GLU A 39 -13.87 -5.30 -11.21
C GLU A 39 -14.58 -4.25 -10.35
N VAL A 40 -15.28 -4.76 -9.35
CA VAL A 40 -16.05 -3.97 -8.40
C VAL A 40 -15.26 -3.88 -7.11
N LEU A 41 -15.04 -2.66 -6.66
CA LEU A 41 -14.42 -2.33 -5.40
C LEU A 41 -15.49 -1.83 -4.44
N GLU A 42 -15.21 -1.92 -3.15
CA GLU A 42 -16.14 -1.55 -2.10
C GLU A 42 -15.47 -0.58 -1.13
N CYS A 43 -16.18 0.49 -0.77
CA CYS A 43 -15.79 1.37 0.32
C CYS A 43 -15.88 0.62 1.63
N ASN A 44 -14.78 0.53 2.38
CA ASN A 44 -14.85 -0.20 3.63
C ASN A 44 -15.69 0.50 4.72
N PHE A 45 -15.99 1.80 4.57
CA PHE A 45 -16.88 2.54 5.48
C PHE A 45 -18.36 2.44 5.10
N CYS A 46 -18.80 3.12 4.04
CA CYS A 46 -20.23 3.19 3.69
C CYS A 46 -20.76 1.95 2.94
N LYS A 47 -19.87 1.01 2.57
CA LYS A 47 -20.19 -0.21 1.81
C LYS A 47 -20.72 0.02 0.40
N GLU A 48 -20.60 1.24 -0.12
CA GLU A 48 -20.90 1.54 -1.51
C GLU A 48 -19.92 0.82 -2.44
N LYS A 49 -20.46 0.25 -3.51
CA LYS A 49 -19.71 -0.48 -4.53
C LYS A 49 -19.52 0.37 -5.76
N PHE A 50 -18.32 0.38 -6.30
CA PHE A 50 -17.96 1.18 -7.46
C PHE A 50 -16.99 0.45 -8.37
N LYS A 51 -17.03 0.80 -9.66
CA LYS A 51 -16.12 0.22 -10.66
C LYS A 51 -14.72 0.78 -10.47
N LEU A 52 -13.70 -0.01 -10.79
CA LEU A 52 -12.30 0.43 -10.76
C LEU A 52 -12.09 1.74 -11.56
N ASN A 53 -12.74 1.88 -12.71
CA ASN A 53 -12.63 3.05 -13.59
C ASN A 53 -13.54 4.24 -13.26
N SER A 54 -14.25 4.20 -12.13
CA SER A 54 -15.16 5.28 -11.72
C SER A 54 -14.46 6.49 -11.08
N TYR A 55 -13.15 6.39 -10.81
CA TYR A 55 -12.35 7.41 -10.09
C TYR A 55 -12.92 7.79 -8.72
N GLN A 56 -13.72 6.93 -8.10
CA GLN A 56 -14.32 7.21 -6.80
C GLN A 56 -13.34 6.95 -5.64
N ILE A 57 -12.38 6.03 -5.79
CA ILE A 57 -11.39 5.76 -4.73
C ILE A 57 -10.54 7.00 -4.50
N LYS A 58 -10.48 7.43 -3.25
CA LYS A 58 -9.59 8.51 -2.83
C LYS A 58 -8.34 7.98 -2.14
N ILE A 59 -8.46 6.95 -1.31
CA ILE A 59 -7.31 6.37 -0.58
C ILE A 59 -7.36 4.85 -0.51
N ASN A 60 -6.18 4.26 -0.35
CA ASN A 60 -5.96 2.98 0.30
C ASN A 60 -5.33 3.27 1.68
N CYS A 61 -5.98 2.82 2.76
CA CYS A 61 -5.52 3.13 4.10
C CYS A 61 -4.24 2.36 4.47
N GLY A 62 -3.19 3.08 4.86
CA GLY A 62 -1.89 2.51 5.22
C GLY A 62 -1.86 1.62 6.48
N SER A 63 -2.97 1.49 7.21
CA SER A 63 -3.09 0.56 8.34
C SER A 63 -3.96 -0.65 8.01
N CYS A 64 -5.22 -0.45 7.60
CA CYS A 64 -6.14 -1.56 7.35
C CYS A 64 -6.09 -2.13 5.93
N ASN A 65 -5.33 -1.51 5.01
CA ASN A 65 -5.20 -1.91 3.60
C ASN A 65 -6.55 -2.05 2.88
N LYS A 66 -7.50 -1.17 3.21
CA LYS A 66 -8.83 -1.10 2.59
C LYS A 66 -9.00 0.20 1.79
N PHE A 67 -9.87 0.15 0.79
CA PHE A 67 -10.20 1.29 -0.07
C PHE A 67 -11.32 2.15 0.52
N TYR A 68 -11.20 3.45 0.33
CA TYR A 68 -12.17 4.44 0.80
C TYR A 68 -12.35 5.57 -0.23
N HIS A 69 -13.59 5.99 -0.41
CA HIS A 69 -13.94 7.28 -1.06
C HIS A 69 -14.49 8.30 -0.06
N CYS A 70 -14.73 7.88 1.19
CA CYS A 70 -15.24 8.68 2.30
C CYS A 70 -14.63 8.19 3.63
N ASN A 71 -14.92 8.88 4.75
CA ASN A 71 -14.38 8.54 6.08
C ASN A 71 -12.83 8.53 6.12
N ILE A 72 -12.24 9.56 5.53
CA ILE A 72 -10.80 9.73 5.34
C ILE A 72 -10.31 10.70 6.40
N ALA A 73 -9.23 10.33 7.10
CA ALA A 73 -8.55 11.24 8.02
C ALA A 73 -7.60 12.16 7.25
N GLY A 74 -6.93 11.63 6.22
CA GLY A 74 -6.03 12.39 5.37
C GLY A 74 -4.64 11.76 5.26
N LYS A 75 -3.68 12.59 4.89
CA LYS A 75 -2.26 12.26 4.71
C LYS A 75 -1.51 12.30 6.04
N CYS A 76 -0.85 11.21 6.42
CA CYS A 76 -0.10 11.20 7.67
C CYS A 76 1.16 12.07 7.56
N ILE A 77 1.29 13.08 8.43
CA ILE A 77 2.43 14.00 8.46
C ILE A 77 3.57 13.52 9.38
N GLY A 78 3.41 12.33 9.98
CA GLY A 78 4.39 11.75 10.88
C GLY A 78 5.64 11.19 10.18
N PRO A 79 6.72 10.94 10.93
CA PRO A 79 8.03 10.59 10.39
C PRO A 79 8.08 9.20 9.74
N ASN A 80 7.21 8.27 10.15
CA ASN A 80 7.27 6.86 9.71
C ASN A 80 6.41 6.56 8.48
N CYS A 81 5.57 7.52 8.06
CA CYS A 81 4.58 7.30 7.02
C CYS A 81 4.98 7.90 5.68
N SER A 82 6.28 8.05 5.42
CA SER A 82 6.78 8.65 4.19
C SER A 82 7.89 7.85 3.53
N ILE A 83 7.87 7.84 2.21
CA ILE A 83 8.93 7.27 1.35
C ILE A 83 9.42 8.32 0.36
N ILE A 84 10.66 8.18 -0.10
CA ILE A 84 11.20 8.99 -1.19
C ILE A 84 10.91 8.24 -2.49
N SER A 85 10.24 8.90 -3.44
CA SER A 85 10.00 8.37 -4.79
C SER A 85 11.26 8.42 -5.65
N ASP A 86 11.23 7.76 -6.81
CA ASP A 86 12.33 7.81 -7.78
C ASP A 86 12.63 9.24 -8.27
N ASN A 87 11.63 10.13 -8.21
CA ASN A 87 11.75 11.55 -8.55
C ASN A 87 12.24 12.41 -7.37
N ASN A 88 12.70 11.79 -6.28
CA ASN A 88 13.11 12.44 -5.04
C ASN A 88 11.99 13.24 -4.33
N GLU A 89 10.73 12.88 -4.60
CA GLU A 89 9.57 13.48 -3.93
C GLU A 89 9.15 12.64 -2.72
N LYS A 90 8.75 13.30 -1.64
CA LYS A 90 8.31 12.62 -0.43
C LYS A 90 6.83 12.26 -0.55
N ILE A 91 6.53 10.97 -0.68
CA ILE A 91 5.18 10.42 -0.74
C ILE A 91 4.77 9.96 0.65
N TYR A 92 3.54 10.27 1.05
CA TYR A 92 3.02 9.95 2.37
C TYR A 92 1.84 8.96 2.30
N SER A 93 1.74 8.08 3.29
CA SER A 93 0.61 7.18 3.47
C SER A 93 -0.62 7.94 3.95
N HIS A 94 -1.80 7.55 3.44
CA HIS A 94 -3.10 8.11 3.86
C HIS A 94 -3.84 7.14 4.77
N TYR A 95 -4.71 7.66 5.63
CA TYR A 95 -5.44 6.88 6.63
C TYR A 95 -6.93 7.19 6.66
N CYS A 96 -7.74 6.20 7.05
CA CYS A 96 -9.15 6.39 7.33
C CYS A 96 -9.35 6.79 8.81
N LEU A 97 -10.50 7.38 9.11
CA LEU A 97 -10.85 7.81 10.48
C LEU A 97 -10.87 6.65 11.50
N ASN A 98 -11.10 5.42 11.04
CA ASN A 98 -11.11 4.23 11.92
C ASN A 98 -9.71 3.77 12.35
N CYS A 99 -8.65 4.23 11.68
CA CYS A 99 -7.28 3.80 11.92
C CYS A 99 -6.40 4.87 12.60
N VAL A 100 -7.00 6.00 12.98
CA VAL A 100 -6.32 7.12 13.65
C VAL A 100 -7.03 7.46 14.95
N ASN A 101 -6.39 8.25 15.81
CA ASN A 101 -7.00 8.73 17.04
C ASN A 101 -7.88 9.95 16.74
N THR A 102 -9.20 9.77 16.64
CA THR A 102 -10.17 10.84 16.33
C THR A 102 -10.36 11.86 17.45
N LYS A 103 -9.66 11.72 18.59
CA LYS A 103 -9.59 12.76 19.63
C LYS A 103 -8.58 13.87 19.32
N LEU A 104 -7.76 13.69 18.28
CA LEU A 104 -6.83 14.72 17.82
C LEU A 104 -7.52 15.55 16.75
N ASP A 105 -7.51 16.87 16.87
CA ASP A 105 -8.18 17.76 15.91
C ASP A 105 -7.63 17.57 14.50
N ILE A 106 -6.32 17.38 14.36
CA ILE A 106 -5.66 17.08 13.08
C ILE A 106 -6.24 15.85 12.37
N ASN A 107 -6.90 14.93 13.09
CA ASN A 107 -7.46 13.73 12.47
C ASN A 107 -8.91 13.91 12.03
N ILE A 108 -9.59 14.99 12.43
CA ILE A 108 -11.01 15.24 12.17
C ILE A 108 -11.26 16.58 11.47
N ASP A 109 -10.24 17.42 11.31
CA ASP A 109 -10.31 18.65 10.56
C ASP A 109 -10.35 18.41 9.04
N ASP A 110 -10.69 19.46 8.29
CA ASP A 110 -10.71 19.42 6.82
C ASP A 110 -9.32 19.71 6.21
N SER A 111 -8.23 19.58 6.97
CA SER A 111 -6.88 19.95 6.49
C SER A 111 -6.24 18.93 5.53
N ASP A 112 -6.90 17.79 5.31
CA ASP A 112 -6.40 16.63 4.56
C ASP A 112 -5.06 16.07 5.11
N ASN A 113 -4.68 16.48 6.32
CA ASN A 113 -3.57 15.89 7.05
C ASN A 113 -4.12 15.04 8.18
N CYS A 114 -3.30 14.12 8.68
CA CYS A 114 -3.64 13.33 9.84
C CYS A 114 -2.37 12.93 10.60
N LEU A 115 -2.54 12.35 11.78
CA LEU A 115 -1.50 11.67 12.54
C LEU A 115 -1.97 10.26 12.90
N CYS A 116 -1.34 9.25 12.30
CA CYS A 116 -1.66 7.85 12.58
C CYS A 116 -1.20 7.43 13.98
N ASN A 117 -1.76 6.34 14.50
CA ASN A 117 -1.45 5.87 15.86
C ASN A 117 0.03 5.53 16.07
N GLU A 118 0.72 5.04 15.04
CA GLU A 118 2.16 4.75 15.14
C GLU A 118 2.96 6.04 15.29
N CYS A 119 2.68 7.04 14.45
CA CYS A 119 3.38 8.33 14.53
C CYS A 119 2.99 9.12 15.78
N PHE A 120 1.77 9.02 16.28
CA PHE A 120 1.37 9.64 17.55
C PHE A 120 2.25 9.17 18.72
N ASN A 121 2.59 7.88 18.76
CA ASN A 121 3.43 7.30 19.80
C ASN A 121 4.94 7.44 19.52
N ASP A 122 5.34 7.95 18.36
CA ASP A 122 6.76 8.09 18.01
C ASP A 122 7.37 9.31 18.72
N PRO A 123 8.52 9.15 19.41
CA PRO A 123 9.20 10.26 20.09
C PRO A 123 9.78 11.32 19.13
N LYS A 124 9.96 11.01 17.84
CA LYS A 124 10.41 11.96 16.82
C LYS A 124 9.28 12.80 16.25
N THR A 125 8.03 12.44 16.50
CA THR A 125 6.88 13.23 16.07
C THR A 125 6.81 14.51 16.88
N PRO A 126 6.78 15.69 16.23
CA PRO A 126 6.64 16.98 16.92
C PRO A 126 5.43 17.04 17.84
N GLU A 127 5.62 17.59 19.04
CA GLU A 127 4.58 17.68 20.06
C GLU A 127 3.38 18.53 19.60
N SER A 128 3.64 19.54 18.77
CA SER A 128 2.62 20.39 18.14
C SER A 128 1.62 19.62 17.26
N TYR A 129 1.92 18.38 16.87
CA TYR A 129 0.98 17.52 16.14
C TYR A 129 0.17 16.60 17.05
N LYS A 130 0.58 16.45 18.31
CA LYS A 130 -0.03 15.52 19.28
C LYS A 130 -1.03 16.22 20.19
N TYR A 131 -0.82 17.51 20.44
CA TYR A 131 -1.66 18.32 21.31
C TYR A 131 -1.93 19.62 20.58
N SER A 132 -3.13 19.77 20.03
CA SER A 132 -3.64 21.09 19.66
C SER A 132 -4.11 21.76 20.94
N ASP A 133 -3.44 22.85 21.32
CA ASP A 133 -3.91 23.76 22.36
C ASP A 133 -5.00 24.66 21.74
N TYR A 134 -6.26 24.21 21.74
CA TYR A 134 -7.42 25.09 21.53
C TYR A 134 -8.60 24.69 22.41
#